data_AF-J2Q2U2-F1
#
_entry.id   AF-J2Q2U2-F1
#
_cell.length_a   1.000
_cell.length_b   1.000
_cell.length_c   1.000
_cell.angle_alpha   90.00
_cell.angle_beta   90.00
_cell.angle_gamma   90.00
#
_symmetry.space_group_name_H-M   'P 1'
#
loop_
_entity.id
_entity.type
_entity.pdbx_description
1 polymer ?
#
loop_
_entity_poly.entity_id
_entity_poly.type
_entity_poly.pdbx_seq_one_letter_code
_entity_poly.pdbx_strand_id
1 'polypeptide(L)'
;MIPLSYFYLVDAKTNEPIAIFSAEKCGSRNELTELEGRLRLEHNVDDPTSGLVLRDSVSAPLPTDQVMVLLAKQAHRQMRKP
;
A
#
# COMPACT_ATOMS: atom_id res chain seq x y z
N MET A 1 -16.22 -12.77 0.63
CA MET A 1 -15.72 -11.74 1.56
C MET A 1 -14.22 -11.69 1.36
N ILE A 2 -13.69 -10.64 0.76
CA ILE A 2 -12.25 -10.50 0.58
C ILE A 2 -11.70 -10.14 1.97
N PRO A 3 -10.79 -10.93 2.58
CA PRO A 3 -10.17 -10.55 3.85
C PRO A 3 -9.55 -9.16 3.68
N LEU A 4 -9.57 -8.31 4.72
CA LEU A 4 -9.00 -6.97 4.71
C LEU A 4 -7.71 -6.95 3.88
N SER A 5 -7.86 -6.49 2.64
CA SER A 5 -6.78 -6.50 1.66
C SER A 5 -6.27 -5.09 1.60
N TYR A 6 -4.96 -4.94 1.80
CA TYR A 6 -4.30 -3.66 1.68
C TYR A 6 -3.06 -3.84 0.83
N PHE A 7 -2.73 -2.80 0.09
CA PHE A 7 -1.44 -2.68 -0.58
C PHE A 7 -0.54 -1.82 0.28
N TYR A 8 0.75 -2.10 0.28
CA TYR A 8 1.71 -1.26 0.96
C TYR A 8 2.96 -1.08 0.11
N LEU A 9 3.48 0.14 0.12
CA LEU A 9 4.74 0.50 -0.51
C LEU A 9 5.87 0.24 0.47
N VAL A 10 6.91 -0.41 0.01
CA VAL A 10 8.15 -0.63 0.75
C VAL A 10 9.34 -0.07 -0.02
N ASP A 11 10.39 0.28 0.72
CA ASP A 11 11.71 0.49 0.14
C ASP A 11 12.29 -0.83 -0.37
N ALA A 12 12.77 -0.87 -1.62
CA ALA A 12 13.29 -2.08 -2.25
C ALA A 12 14.56 -2.62 -1.57
N LYS A 13 15.34 -1.76 -0.91
CA LYS A 13 16.61 -2.11 -0.26
C LYS A 13 16.40 -2.53 1.20
N THR A 14 15.61 -1.78 1.95
CA THR A 14 15.41 -2.02 3.39
C THR A 14 14.17 -2.85 3.70
N ASN A 15 13.27 -3.00 2.73
CA ASN A 15 11.95 -3.62 2.88
C ASN A 15 11.08 -2.94 3.96
N GLU A 16 11.42 -1.70 4.33
CA GLU A 16 10.66 -0.92 5.30
C GLU A 16 9.38 -0.38 4.67
N PRO A 17 8.22 -0.51 5.33
CA PRO A 17 6.97 -0.02 4.80
C PRO A 17 6.88 1.51 4.94
N ILE A 18 6.51 2.17 3.85
CA ILE A 18 6.47 3.62 3.68
C ILE A 18 5.04 4.13 3.74
N ALA A 19 4.12 3.42 3.09
CA ALA A 19 2.71 3.80 2.97
C ALA A 19 1.83 2.57 2.84
N ILE A 20 0.58 2.67 3.30
CA ILE A 20 -0.43 1.63 3.17
C ILE A 20 -1.68 2.20 2.48
N PHE A 21 -2.37 1.35 1.72
CA PHE A 21 -3.54 1.69 0.91
C PHE A 21 -4.60 0.62 1.15
N SER A 22 -5.72 1.05 1.72
CA SER A 22 -6.87 0.16 1.94
C SER A 22 -7.50 -0.24 0.61
N ALA A 23 -7.75 -1.55 0.45
CA ALA A 23 -8.57 -2.08 -0.63
C ALA A 23 -9.97 -2.50 -0.13
N GLU A 24 -10.43 -1.96 1.00
CA GLU A 24 -11.78 -2.24 1.55
C GLU A 24 -12.91 -1.89 0.59
N LYS A 25 -12.67 -0.95 -0.33
CA LYS A 25 -13.64 -0.54 -1.36
C LYS A 25 -13.65 -1.46 -2.59
N CYS A 26 -12.73 -2.41 -2.69
CA CYS A 26 -12.70 -3.38 -3.78
C CYS A 26 -13.61 -4.57 -3.41
N GLY A 27 -14.73 -4.70 -4.11
CA GLY A 27 -15.68 -5.82 -3.98
C GLY A 27 -15.34 -7.00 -4.90
N SER A 28 -14.46 -6.81 -5.88
CA SER A 28 -14.06 -7.83 -6.85
C SER A 28 -12.54 -7.91 -7.06
N ARG A 29 -12.09 -9.02 -7.64
CA ARG A 29 -10.68 -9.21 -8.03
C ARG A 29 -10.23 -8.22 -9.11
N ASN A 30 -11.12 -7.84 -10.03
CA ASN A 30 -10.80 -6.86 -11.07
C ASN A 30 -10.52 -5.48 -10.46
N GLU A 31 -11.35 -5.04 -9.51
CA GLU A 31 -11.14 -3.78 -8.80
C GLU A 31 -9.85 -3.78 -7.98
N LEU A 32 -9.44 -4.93 -7.43
CA LEU A 32 -8.14 -5.06 -6.77
C LEU A 32 -6.98 -4.90 -7.76
N THR A 33 -7.06 -5.53 -8.93
CA THR A 33 -6.03 -5.41 -9.97
C THR A 33 -5.97 -3.99 -10.54
N GLU A 34 -7.11 -3.32 -10.71
CA GLU A 34 -7.16 -1.91 -11.11
C GLU A 34 -6.54 -0.99 -10.06
N LEU A 35 -6.82 -1.23 -8.77
CA LEU A 35 -6.21 -0.49 -7.67
C LEU A 35 -4.69 -0.69 -7.65
N GLU A 36 -4.21 -1.93 -7.77
CA GLU A 36 -2.78 -2.25 -7.82
C GLU A 36 -2.10 -1.52 -8.99
N GLY A 37 -2.67 -1.61 -10.19
CA GLY A 37 -2.15 -0.95 -11.38
C GLY A 37 -2.07 0.57 -11.22
N ARG A 38 -3.10 1.18 -10.63
CA ARG A 38 -3.10 2.63 -10.33
C ARG A 38 -2.00 2.99 -9.33
N LEU A 39 -1.84 2.24 -8.25
CA LEU A 39 -0.81 2.51 -7.24
C LEU A 39 0.59 2.34 -7.81
N ARG A 40 0.83 1.34 -8.67
CA ARG A 40 2.10 1.16 -9.35
C ARG A 40 2.47 2.35 -10.23
N LEU A 41 1.49 2.87 -10.99
CA LEU A 41 1.66 4.06 -11.83
C LEU A 41 1.86 5.33 -11.00
N GLU A 42 1.04 5.56 -9.98
CA GLU A 42 1.11 6.77 -9.14
C GLU A 42 2.44 6.90 -8.39
N HIS A 43 3.02 5.77 -8.00
CA HIS A 43 4.25 5.72 -7.23
C HIS A 43 5.49 5.31 -8.03
N ASN A 44 5.38 5.20 -9.36
CA ASN A 44 6.46 4.78 -10.27
C ASN A 44 7.17 3.49 -9.81
N VAL A 45 6.40 2.52 -9.31
CA VAL A 45 6.96 1.27 -8.73
C VAL A 45 7.66 0.43 -9.79
N ASP A 46 7.16 0.45 -11.03
CA ASP A 46 7.77 -0.30 -12.13
C ASP A 46 9.01 0.42 -12.72
N ASP A 47 9.34 1.63 -12.26
CA ASP A 47 10.59 2.31 -12.62
C ASP A 47 11.75 1.70 -11.80
N PRO A 48 12.78 1.12 -12.45
CA PRO A 48 13.92 0.51 -11.77
C PRO A 48 14.73 1.51 -10.92
N THR A 49 14.55 2.82 -11.13
CA THR A 49 15.24 3.87 -10.38
C THR A 49 14.47 4.37 -9.16
N SER A 50 13.18 4.04 -9.02
CA SER A 50 12.35 4.49 -7.90
C SER A 50 12.80 3.90 -6.56
N GLY A 51 13.36 2.69 -6.58
CA GLY A 51 13.70 1.95 -5.38
C GLY A 51 12.48 1.59 -4.53
N LEU A 52 11.28 1.60 -5.11
CA LEU A 52 10.02 1.31 -4.42
C LEU A 52 9.43 -0.01 -4.91
N VAL A 53 8.78 -0.75 -4.02
CA VAL A 53 8.05 -1.98 -4.35
C VAL A 53 6.66 -1.92 -3.75
N LEU A 54 5.66 -2.29 -4.54
CA LEU A 54 4.29 -2.49 -4.06
C LEU A 54 4.09 -3.96 -3.66
N ARG A 55 3.53 -4.19 -2.48
CA ARG A 55 3.22 -5.51 -1.94
C ARG A 55 1.74 -5.59 -1.58
N ASP A 56 1.14 -6.76 -1.76
CA ASP A 56 -0.21 -7.03 -1.31
C ASP A 56 -0.20 -7.82 0.02
N SER A 57 -1.18 -7.56 0.88
CA SER A 57 -1.27 -8.15 2.21
C SER A 57 -1.56 -9.65 2.23
N VAL A 58 -1.96 -10.24 1.11
CA VAL A 58 -2.24 -11.69 1.00
C VAL A 58 -0.94 -12.45 0.76
N SER A 59 -0.10 -11.98 -0.16
CA SER A 59 1.20 -12.58 -0.48
C SER A 59 2.28 -12.24 0.56
N ALA A 60 2.18 -11.07 1.19
CA ALA A 60 3.15 -10.61 2.17
C ALA A 60 2.42 -9.89 3.33
N PRO A 61 2.06 -10.60 4.41
CA PRO A 61 1.35 -9.98 5.53
C PRO A 61 2.28 -9.09 6.36
N LEU A 62 1.81 -7.90 6.73
CA LEU A 62 2.47 -7.06 7.73
C LEU A 62 1.92 -7.36 9.13
N PRO A 63 2.76 -7.26 10.19
CA PRO A 63 2.26 -7.29 11.56
C PRO A 63 1.24 -6.17 11.79
N THR A 64 0.16 -6.46 12.53
CA THR A 64 -0.93 -5.53 12.81
C THR A 64 -0.44 -4.20 13.40
N ASP A 65 0.56 -4.23 14.28
CA ASP A 65 1.12 -3.01 14.88
C ASP A 65 1.75 -2.09 13.83
N GLN A 66 2.42 -2.64 12.82
CA GLN A 66 3.00 -1.85 11.73
C GLN A 66 1.92 -1.22 10.85
N VAL A 67 0.87 -1.99 10.54
CA VAL A 67 -0.31 -1.50 9.80
C VAL A 67 -0.92 -0.30 10.51
N MET A 68 -1.16 -0.42 11.83
CA MET A 68 -1.75 0.66 12.63
C MET A 68 -0.85 1.91 12.68
N VAL A 69 0.47 1.73 12.82
CA VAL A 69 1.43 2.84 12.81
C VAL A 69 1.43 3.58 11.47
N LEU A 70 1.39 2.86 10.35
CA LEU A 70 1.39 3.45 9.01
C LEU A 70 0.08 4.21 8.73
N LEU A 71 -1.06 3.62 9.09
CA LEU A 71 -2.36 4.26 8.99
C LEU A 71 -2.41 5.55 9.81
N ALA A 72 -1.92 5.52 11.06
CA ALA A 72 -1.85 6.70 11.90
C ALA A 72 -0.95 7.79 11.28
N LYS A 73 0.25 7.42 10.81
CA LYS A 73 1.18 8.35 10.15
C LYS A 73 0.57 9.01 8.92
N GLN A 74 -0.16 8.27 8.09
CA GLN A 74 -0.83 8.81 6.90
C GLN A 74 -2.02 9.70 7.25
N ALA A 75 -2.85 9.32 8.23
CA ALA A 75 -3.95 10.15 8.71
C ALA A 75 -3.45 11.53 9.20
N HIS A 76 -2.34 11.55 9.95
CA HIS A 76 -1.72 12.79 10.40
C HIS A 76 -1.16 13.66 9.26
N ARG A 77 -0.70 13.06 8.15
CA ARG A 77 -0.24 13.81 6.97
C ARG A 77 -1.41 14.42 6.19
N GLN A 78 -2.56 13.74 6.13
CA GLN A 78 -3.75 14.27 5.45
C GLN A 78 -4.38 15.45 6.22
N MET A 79 -4.35 15.42 7.56
CA MET A 79 -4.80 16.55 8.40
C MET A 79 -3.90 17.79 8.32
N ARG A 80 -2.71 17.68 7.71
CA ARG A 80 -1.75 18.78 7.56
C ARG A 80 -1.67 19.32 6.13
N LYS A 81 -2.59 18.95 5.24
CA LYS A 81 -2.77 19.66 3.96
C LYS A 81 -3.67 20.89 4.21
N PRO A 82 -3.16 22.13 4.07
CA PRO A 82 -4.00 23.33 3.97
C PRO A 82 -4.80 23.36 2.67
#